data_AF-A0A402B6M4-F1
#
_entry.id   AF-A0A402B6M4-F1
#
_cell.length_a   1.000
_cell.length_b   1.000
_cell.length_c   1.000
_cell.angle_alpha   90.00
_cell.angle_beta   90.00
_cell.angle_gamma   90.00
#
_symmetry.space_group_name_H-M   'P 1'
#
loop_
_entity.id
_entity.type
_entity.pdbx_description
1 polymer ?
#
loop_
_entity_poly.entity_id
_entity_poly.type
_entity_poly.pdbx_seq_one_letter_code
_entity_poly.pdbx_strand_id
1 'polypeptide(L)'
;MVHWEHRYLLGTMVFSVVGNVIRDFDEEYEAWRWLESEGWGLVAIEPPDPVRPGACKYYFKRQSPSFARPAPVTTPHPVIDERRRSRHL
;
A
#
# COMPACT_ATOMS: atom_id res chain seq x y z
N MET A 1 -12.69 -9.23 2.47
CA MET A 1 -11.63 -10.10 3.02
C MET A 1 -10.40 -9.22 3.21
N VAL A 2 -9.85 -9.16 4.42
CA VAL A 2 -8.70 -8.28 4.72
C VAL A 2 -7.43 -9.03 4.32
N HIS A 3 -6.59 -8.39 3.51
CA HIS A 3 -5.27 -8.91 3.15
C HIS A 3 -4.21 -8.14 3.94
N TRP A 4 -3.19 -8.85 4.40
CA TRP A 4 -2.09 -8.27 5.16
C TRP A 4 -0.78 -8.45 4.41
N GLU A 5 -0.04 -7.36 4.28
CA GLU A 5 1.30 -7.35 3.70
C GLU A 5 2.33 -7.29 4.83
N HIS A 6 3.49 -7.88 4.59
CA HIS A 6 4.58 -7.95 5.56
C HIS A 6 5.91 -7.54 4.92
N ARG A 7 6.68 -6.75 5.65
CA ARG A 7 8.04 -6.31 5.30
C ARG A 7 8.94 -6.38 6.52
N TYR A 8 10.24 -6.40 6.32
CA TYR A 8 11.19 -6.19 7.40
C TYR A 8 12.27 -5.18 7.02
N LEU A 9 12.69 -4.41 8.01
CA LEU A 9 13.83 -3.50 7.93
C LEU A 9 15.04 -4.18 8.59
N LEU A 10 16.18 -4.14 7.93
CA LEU A 10 17.45 -4.62 8.47
C LEU A 10 18.54 -3.59 8.10
N GLY A 11 19.05 -2.88 9.10
CA GLY A 11 19.92 -1.73 8.87
C GLY A 11 19.19 -0.66 8.07
N THR A 12 19.67 -0.33 6.88
CA THR A 12 19.09 0.70 6.00
C THR A 12 18.16 0.12 4.92
N MET A 13 18.05 -1.20 4.82
CA MET A 13 17.35 -1.86 3.72
C MET A 13 15.98 -2.41 4.14
N VAL A 14 14.98 -2.17 3.31
CA VAL A 14 13.65 -2.76 3.45
C VAL A 14 13.50 -3.96 2.53
N PHE A 15 13.03 -5.06 3.09
CA PHE A 15 12.85 -6.32 2.41
C PHE A 15 11.38 -6.77 2.41
N SER A 16 11.03 -7.57 1.41
CA SER A 16 9.80 -8.38 1.43
C SER A 16 9.95 -9.58 2.36
N VAL A 17 8.84 -10.23 2.72
CA VAL A 17 8.86 -11.45 3.53
C VAL A 17 9.66 -12.60 2.89
N VAL A 18 9.80 -12.60 1.56
CA VAL A 18 10.59 -13.60 0.82
C VAL A 18 12.07 -13.23 0.68
N GLY A 19 12.50 -12.10 1.24
CA GLY A 19 13.90 -11.68 1.29
C GLY A 19 14.38 -10.84 0.10
N ASN A 20 13.48 -10.36 -0.76
CA ASN A 20 13.86 -9.43 -1.83
C ASN A 20 14.00 -8.02 -1.28
N VAL A 21 15.05 -7.31 -1.68
CA VAL A 21 15.19 -5.87 -1.39
C VAL A 21 14.09 -5.11 -2.14
N ILE A 22 13.27 -4.38 -1.39
CA ILE A 22 12.24 -3.50 -1.92
C ILE A 22 12.80 -2.09 -2.13
N ARG A 23 13.60 -1.63 -1.17
CA ARG A 23 14.22 -0.32 -1.18
C ARG A 23 15.44 -0.30 -0.27
N ASP A 24 16.42 0.51 -0.65
CA ASP A 24 17.62 0.80 0.10
C ASP A 24 17.65 2.31 0.42
N PHE A 25 18.23 2.67 1.56
CA PHE A 25 18.32 4.02 2.08
C PHE A 25 19.73 4.28 2.61
N ASP A 26 20.07 5.55 2.80
CA ASP A 26 21.35 5.92 3.40
C ASP A 26 21.32 5.77 4.93
N GLU A 27 20.16 5.95 5.55
CA GLU A 27 19.96 5.88 7.01
C GLU A 27 18.78 4.97 7.41
N GLU A 28 18.95 4.23 8.50
CA GLU A 28 17.90 3.36 9.07
C GLU A 28 16.66 4.16 9.46
N TYR A 29 16.86 5.36 10.01
CA TYR A 29 15.77 6.24 10.40
C TYR A 29 14.93 6.70 9.20
N GLU A 30 15.55 6.97 8.05
CA GLU A 30 14.82 7.31 6.83
C GLU A 30 13.98 6.14 6.33
N ALA A 31 14.55 4.93 6.34
CA ALA A 31 13.83 3.72 5.99
C ALA A 31 12.61 3.48 6.89
N TRP A 32 12.78 3.70 8.19
CA TRP A 32 11.69 3.64 9.17
C TRP A 32 10.60 4.68 8.90
N ARG A 33 10.99 5.94 8.70
CA ARG A 33 10.05 7.03 8.42
C ARG A 33 9.26 6.80 7.14
N TRP A 34 9.90 6.23 6.12
CA TRP A 34 9.21 5.84 4.91
C TRP A 34 8.17 4.75 5.18
N LEU A 35 8.50 3.70 5.94
CA LEU A 35 7.55 2.65 6.33
C LEU A 35 6.34 3.23 7.07
N GLU A 36 6.56 4.09 8.06
CA GLU A 36 5.47 4.77 8.78
C GLU A 36 4.59 5.61 7.85
N SER A 37 5.21 6.38 6.95
CA SER A 37 4.49 7.23 5.98
C SER A 37 3.63 6.43 5.00
N GLU A 38 4.07 5.22 4.67
CA GLU A 38 3.35 4.28 3.81
C GLU A 38 2.28 3.46 4.58
N GLY A 39 2.07 3.75 5.87
CA GLY A 39 1.07 3.09 6.71
C GLY A 39 1.50 1.72 7.24
N TRP A 40 2.80 1.42 7.24
CA TRP A 40 3.32 0.19 7.84
C TRP A 40 3.45 0.36 9.36
N GLY A 41 2.88 -0.57 10.11
CA GLY A 41 2.98 -0.62 11.56
C GLY A 41 4.00 -1.66 12.01
N LEU A 42 4.89 -1.28 12.93
CA LEU A 42 5.83 -2.19 13.59
C LEU A 42 5.05 -3.27 14.38
N VAL A 43 5.48 -4.52 14.28
CA VAL A 43 4.84 -5.66 14.96
C VAL A 43 5.78 -6.56 15.74
N ALA A 44 7.05 -6.60 15.37
CA ALA A 44 8.04 -7.39 16.09
C ALA A 44 9.45 -6.83 15.85
N ILE A 45 10.33 -7.12 16.81
CA ILE A 45 11.75 -6.81 16.72
C ILE A 45 12.49 -8.10 17.02
N GLU A 46 13.34 -8.52 16.10
CA GLU A 46 14.28 -9.60 16.28
C GLU A 46 15.65 -8.99 16.58
N PRO A 47 16.25 -9.29 17.75
CA PRO A 47 17.55 -8.75 18.11
C PRO A 47 18.65 -9.32 17.19
N PRO A 48 19.80 -8.64 17.08
CA PRO A 48 20.94 -9.16 16.33
C PRO A 48 21.38 -10.53 16.86
N ASP A 49 21.55 -11.47 15.95
CA ASP A 49 22.08 -12.81 16.25
C ASP A 49 23.60 -12.70 16.54
N PRO A 50 24.16 -13.43 17.52
CA PRO A 50 25.62 -13.57 17.67
C PRO A 50 26.37 -13.96 16.38
N VAL A 51 25.72 -14.62 15.41
CA VAL A 51 26.30 -14.95 14.09
C VAL A 51 26.30 -13.75 13.13
N ARG A 52 25.39 -12.80 13.30
CA ARG A 52 25.29 -11.56 12.50
C ARG A 52 25.18 -10.34 13.42
N PRO A 53 26.27 -10.02 14.17
CA PRO A 53 26.28 -8.85 15.02
C PRO A 53 26.19 -7.60 14.14
N GLY A 54 25.26 -6.69 14.45
CA GLY A 54 25.29 -5.35 13.85
C GLY A 54 23.94 -4.64 13.71
N ALA A 55 22.83 -5.36 13.53
CA ALA A 55 21.53 -4.73 13.36
C ALA A 55 20.37 -5.61 13.85
N CYS A 56 19.40 -4.98 14.52
CA CYS A 56 18.09 -5.59 14.75
C CYS A 56 17.34 -5.75 13.43
N LYS A 57 16.45 -6.73 13.36
CA LYS A 57 15.50 -6.90 12.27
C LYS A 57 14.11 -6.51 12.75
N TYR A 58 13.51 -5.51 12.12
CA TYR A 58 12.23 -4.95 12.51
C TYR A 58 11.15 -5.39 11.54
N TYR A 59 10.10 -6.03 12.03
CA TYR A 59 9.01 -6.52 11.21
C TYR A 59 7.85 -5.56 11.21
N PHE A 60 7.31 -5.30 10.03
CA PHE A 60 6.18 -4.41 9.81
C PHE A 60 5.05 -5.11 9.08
N LYS A 61 3.81 -4.70 9.37
CA LYS A 61 2.63 -5.12 8.61
C LYS A 61 1.77 -3.93 8.19
N ARG A 62 1.03 -4.09 7.10
CA ARG A 62 0.03 -3.14 6.62
C ARG A 62 -1.19 -3.89 6.11
N GLN A 63 -2.38 -3.34 6.32
CA GLN A 63 -3.57 -3.83 5.62
C GLN A 63 -3.41 -3.46 4.15
N SER A 64 -3.42 -4.44 3.24
CA SER A 64 -3.52 -4.12 1.82
C SER A 64 -4.77 -3.27 1.65
N PRO A 65 -4.68 -2.08 1.06
CA PRO A 65 -5.88 -1.42 0.60
C PRO A 65 -6.51 -2.40 -0.39
N SER A 66 -7.65 -2.99 -0.01
CA SER A 66 -8.44 -3.77 -0.95
C SER A 66 -8.64 -2.85 -2.13
N PHE A 67 -8.08 -3.20 -3.30
CA PHE A 67 -8.35 -2.49 -4.53
C PHE A 67 -9.86 -2.35 -4.61
N ALA A 68 -10.38 -1.16 -4.33
CA ALA A 68 -11.79 -0.90 -4.50
C ALA A 68 -12.00 -1.13 -6.00
N ARG A 69 -12.67 -2.22 -6.35
CA ARG A 69 -13.10 -2.50 -7.71
C ARG A 69 -13.66 -1.19 -8.24
N PRO A 70 -13.13 -0.62 -9.34
CA PRO A 70 -13.65 0.64 -9.86
C PRO A 70 -15.17 0.49 -9.99
N ALA A 71 -15.91 1.39 -9.36
CA ALA A 71 -17.36 1.38 -9.45
C ALA A 71 -17.73 1.37 -10.94
N PRO A 72 -18.63 0.49 -11.41
CA PRO A 72 -19.12 0.60 -12.77
C PRO A 72 -19.74 1.98 -12.91
N VAL A 73 -19.14 2.81 -13.76
CA VAL A 73 -19.69 4.12 -14.13
C VAL A 73 -20.95 3.83 -14.95
N THR A 74 -22.10 3.75 -14.29
CA THR A 74 -23.38 3.81 -14.97
C THR A 74 -23.59 5.27 -15.34
N THR A 75 -23.21 5.66 -16.56
CA THR A 75 -23.72 6.86 -17.22
C THR A 75 -25.03 6.52 -17.93
N PRO A 76 -26.20 6.88 -17.41
CA PRO A 76 -27.38 7.00 -18.24
C PRO A 76 -27.31 8.38 -18.92
N HIS A 77 -26.97 8.40 -20.21
CA HIS A 77 -27.25 9.58 -21.04
C HIS A 77 -28.78 9.72 -21.17
N PRO A 78 -29.39 10.85 -20.81
CA PRO A 78 -30.76 11.11 -21.23
C PRO A 78 -30.73 11.43 -22.73
N VAL A 79 -31.25 10.49 -23.54
CA VAL A 79 -31.67 10.76 -24.91
C VAL A 79 -32.87 11.71 -24.83
N ILE A 80 -32.66 12.98 -25.16
CA ILE A 80 -33.74 13.94 -25.36
C ILE A 80 -34.40 13.58 -26.68
N ASP A 81 -35.52 12.86 -26.61
CA ASP A 81 -36.40 12.59 -27.75
C ASP A 81 -37.30 13.82 -27.95
N GLU A 82 -36.83 14.79 -28.75
CA GLU A 82 -37.60 16.01 -29.06
C GLU A 82 -38.68 15.69 -30.10
N ARG A 83 -39.74 15.02 -29.65
CA ARG A 83 -40.98 14.84 -30.41
C ARG A 83 -41.86 16.09 -30.34
N ARG A 84 -41.92 16.79 -31.48
CA ARG A 84 -43.15 17.27 -32.14
C ARG A 84 -44.14 18.05 -31.26
N ARG A 85 -44.10 19.38 -31.33
CA ARG A 85 -45.31 20.22 -31.15
C ARG A 85 -45.73 20.84 -32.48
N SER A 86 -46.69 20.17 -33.10
CA SER A 86 -47.62 20.79 -34.05
C SER A 86 -48.62 21.66 -33.28
N ARG A 87 -48.74 22.95 -33.64
CA ARG A 87 -49.93 23.82 -33.53
C ARG A 87 -49.73 24.88 -34.62
N HIS A 88 -50.44 24.91 -35.75
CA HIS A 88 -51.84 25.32 -35.92
C HIS A 88 -52.20 26.51 -35.02
N LEU A 89 -52.03 27.71 -35.57
CA LEU A 89 -53.07 28.72 -35.80
C LEU A 89 -52.56 29.73 -36.84
#